data_AF-A0A4R2PUM9-F1
#
_entry.id   AF-A0A4R2PUM9-F1
#
_cell.length_a   1.000
_cell.length_b   1.000
_cell.length_c   1.000
_cell.angle_alpha   90.00
_cell.angle_beta   90.00
_cell.angle_gamma   90.00
#
_symmetry.space_group_name_H-M   'P 1'
#
loop_
_entity.id
_entity.type
_entity.pdbx_description
1 polymer ?
#
loop_
_entity_poly.entity_id
_entity_poly.type
_entity_poly.pdbx_seq_one_letter_code
_entity_poly.pdbx_strand_id
1 'polypeptide(L)'
;MMAIFGVLDLILDVVFFIMVVHIILSWLISFQVLNTRQPMVMQIWDGLSRLLEPIYSPIRRMLPNTGALDLAPLVVFVIVIALRDIILPSVAMNFY
;
A
#
# COMPACT_ATOMS: atom_id res chain seq x y z
N MET A 1 23.24 14.67 -0.74
CA MET A 1 22.55 13.79 -1.69
C MET A 1 22.02 12.53 -1.00
N MET A 2 22.88 11.75 -0.32
CA MET A 2 22.48 10.48 0.31
C MET A 2 21.42 10.56 1.41
N ALA A 3 21.40 11.63 2.20
CA ALA A 3 20.37 11.83 3.21
C ALA A 3 18.96 11.92 2.60
N ILE A 4 18.82 12.50 1.40
CA ILE A 4 17.53 12.61 0.71
C ILE A 4 17.06 11.22 0.28
N PHE A 5 17.96 10.42 -0.33
CA PHE A 5 17.64 9.04 -0.70
C PHE A 5 17.29 8.19 0.51
N GLY A 6 17.98 8.33 1.63
CA GLY A 6 17.66 7.61 2.87
C GLY A 6 16.29 7.98 3.44
N VAL A 7 15.89 9.25 3.39
CA VAL A 7 14.53 9.66 3.81
C VAL A 7 13.46 9.11 2.87
N LEU A 8 13.71 9.11 1.56
CA LEU A 8 12.79 8.52 0.58
C LEU A 8 12.63 7.02 0.78
N ASP A 9 13.73 6.31 1.03
CA ASP A 9 13.74 4.87 1.31
C ASP A 9 12.90 4.55 2.57
N LEU A 10 13.12 5.31 3.66
CA LEU A 10 12.32 5.19 4.88
C LEU A 10 10.82 5.42 4.63
N ILE A 11 10.46 6.41 3.82
CA ILE A 11 9.06 6.68 3.49
C ILE A 11 8.47 5.50 2.71
N LEU A 12 9.19 4.97 1.71
CA LEU A 12 8.74 3.82 0.94
C LEU A 12 8.63 2.56 1.80
N ASP A 13 9.54 2.33 2.74
CA ASP A 13 9.46 1.26 3.75
C ASP A 13 8.18 1.36 4.59
N VAL A 14 7.88 2.55 5.11
CA VAL A 14 6.68 2.79 5.92
C VAL A 14 5.42 2.56 5.10
N VAL A 15 5.35 3.09 3.87
CA VAL A 15 4.22 2.87 2.97
C VAL A 15 4.07 1.38 2.64
N PHE A 16 5.16 0.70 2.29
CA PHE A 16 5.18 -0.73 2.02
C PHE A 16 4.61 -1.53 3.21
N PHE A 17 5.07 -1.24 4.43
CA PHE A 17 4.59 -1.91 5.63
C PHE A 17 3.09 -1.68 5.88
N ILE A 18 2.62 -0.43 5.78
CA ILE A 18 1.19 -0.10 5.95
C ILE A 18 0.34 -0.85 4.92
N MET A 19 0.82 -0.94 3.67
CA MET A 19 0.15 -1.68 2.61
C MET A 19 0.11 -3.18 2.87
N VAL A 20 1.21 -3.78 3.33
CA VAL A 20 1.23 -5.21 3.73
C VAL A 20 0.18 -5.47 4.79
N VAL A 21 0.13 -4.64 5.85
CA VAL A 21 -0.87 -4.77 6.91
C VAL A 21 -2.29 -4.65 6.35
N HIS A 22 -2.54 -3.68 5.48
CA HIS A 22 -3.85 -3.49 4.86
C HIS A 22 -4.27 -4.69 3.98
N ILE A 23 -3.37 -5.22 3.16
CA ILE A 23 -3.64 -6.39 2.29
C ILE A 23 -3.94 -7.63 3.15
N ILE A 24 -3.11 -7.90 4.16
CA ILE A 24 -3.34 -9.03 5.08
C ILE A 24 -4.69 -8.86 5.78
N LEU A 25 -4.99 -7.66 6.30
CA LEU A 25 -6.26 -7.39 6.97
C LEU A 25 -7.45 -7.58 6.01
N SER A 26 -7.31 -7.19 4.74
CA SER A 26 -8.34 -7.42 3.71
C SER A 26 -8.62 -8.90 3.50
N TRP A 27 -7.58 -9.75 3.45
CA TRP A 27 -7.74 -11.19 3.33
C TRP A 27 -8.34 -11.81 4.59
N LEU A 28 -7.89 -11.41 5.76
CA LEU A 28 -8.45 -11.89 7.03
C LEU A 28 -9.95 -11.56 7.15
N ILE A 29 -10.37 -10.38 6.72
CA ILE A 29 -11.79 -9.99 6.69
C ILE A 29 -12.53 -10.79 5.60
N SER A 30 -11.98 -10.89 4.39
CA SER A 30 -12.60 -11.58 3.26
C SER A 30 -12.83 -13.07 3.55
N PHE A 31 -11.85 -13.74 4.17
CA PHE A 31 -11.94 -15.14 4.59
C PHE A 31 -12.69 -15.34 5.91
N GLN A 32 -13.39 -14.31 6.42
CA GLN A 32 -14.18 -14.36 7.65
C GLN A 32 -13.37 -14.76 8.89
N VAL A 33 -12.05 -14.56 8.88
CA VAL A 33 -11.17 -14.78 10.05
C VAL A 33 -11.33 -13.62 11.03
N LEU A 34 -11.46 -12.39 10.53
CA LEU A 34 -11.75 -11.19 11.33
C LEU A 34 -13.15 -10.67 11.04
N ASN A 35 -13.86 -10.31 12.10
CA ASN A 35 -15.23 -9.82 12.01
C ASN A 35 -15.27 -8.28 12.15
N THR A 36 -15.65 -7.60 11.07
CA THR A 36 -15.77 -6.13 11.03
C THR A 36 -16.91 -5.58 11.90
N ARG A 37 -17.78 -6.43 12.47
CA ARG A 37 -18.75 -6.00 13.49
C ARG A 37 -18.10 -5.67 14.82
N GLN A 38 -16.86 -6.12 15.06
CA GLN A 38 -16.12 -5.78 16.26
C GLN A 38 -15.56 -4.34 16.12
N PRO A 39 -15.86 -3.41 17.05
CA PRO A 39 -15.48 -2.01 16.91
C PRO A 39 -13.99 -1.78 16.68
N MET A 40 -13.13 -2.58 17.33
CA MET A 40 -11.68 -2.50 17.16
C MET A 40 -11.23 -2.86 15.73
N VAL A 41 -11.76 -3.95 15.17
CA VAL A 41 -11.43 -4.39 13.79
C VAL A 41 -11.91 -3.34 12.79
N MET A 42 -13.13 -2.82 12.99
CA MET A 42 -13.70 -1.77 12.15
C MET A 42 -12.85 -0.49 12.17
N GLN A 43 -12.45 -0.03 13.35
CA GLN A 43 -11.64 1.19 13.49
C GLN A 43 -10.28 1.06 12.80
N ILE A 44 -9.60 -0.09 12.96
CA ILE A 44 -8.31 -0.35 12.30
C ILE A 44 -8.50 -0.42 10.77
N TRP A 45 -9.52 -1.15 10.31
CA TRP A 45 -9.84 -1.27 8.90
C TRP A 45 -10.15 0.08 8.26
N ASP A 46 -11.05 0.86 8.86
CA ASP A 46 -11.44 2.18 8.36
C ASP A 46 -10.28 3.16 8.42
N GLY A 47 -9.46 3.11 9.48
CA GLY A 47 -8.26 3.95 9.63
C GLY A 47 -7.25 3.70 8.51
N LEU A 48 -6.89 2.43 8.28
CA LEU A 48 -5.98 2.04 7.19
C LEU A 48 -6.57 2.38 5.82
N SER A 49 -7.85 2.07 5.60
CA SER A 49 -8.52 2.34 4.32
C SER A 49 -8.52 3.84 4.01
N ARG A 50 -8.85 4.70 4.98
CA ARG A 50 -8.87 6.16 4.80
C ARG A 50 -7.49 6.74 4.54
N LEU A 51 -6.46 6.18 5.17
CA LEU A 51 -5.07 6.60 4.94
C LEU A 51 -4.61 6.27 3.52
N LEU A 52 -5.02 5.13 2.98
CA LEU A 52 -4.58 4.64 1.66
C LEU A 52 -5.51 5.08 0.52
N GLU A 53 -6.75 5.48 0.79
CA GLU A 53 -7.73 5.88 -0.23
C GLU A 53 -7.25 7.00 -1.17
N PRO A 54 -6.50 8.04 -0.71
CA PRO A 54 -5.95 9.04 -1.62
C PRO A 54 -5.00 8.45 -2.68
N ILE A 55 -4.33 7.34 -2.37
CA ILE A 55 -3.41 6.63 -3.27
C ILE A 55 -4.17 5.60 -4.10
N TYR A 56 -5.14 4.90 -3.48
CA TYR A 56 -5.91 3.85 -4.15
C TYR A 56 -6.97 4.39 -5.10
N SER A 57 -7.65 5.49 -4.76
CA SER A 57 -8.76 6.04 -5.56
C SER A 57 -8.35 6.43 -6.98
N PRO A 58 -7.21 7.12 -7.21
CA PRO A 58 -6.74 7.40 -8.57
C PRO A 58 -6.45 6.11 -9.36
N ILE A 59 -5.79 5.13 -8.74
CA ILE A 59 -5.44 3.86 -9.39
C ILE A 59 -6.69 3.05 -9.71
N ARG A 60 -7.66 3.00 -8.79
CA ARG A 60 -8.95 2.31 -8.99
C ARG A 60 -9.71 2.87 -10.19
N ARG A 61 -9.63 4.18 -10.44
CA ARG A 61 -10.25 4.82 -11.62
C ARG A 61 -9.56 4.48 -12.94
N MET A 62 -8.30 4.08 -12.91
CA MET A 62 -7.54 3.66 -14.10
C MET A 62 -7.73 2.19 -14.44
N LEU A 63 -8.16 1.38 -13.46
CA LEU A 63 -8.42 -0.05 -13.67
C LEU A 63 -9.76 -0.26 -14.37
N PRO A 64 -9.88 -1.31 -15.20
CA PRO A 64 -11.20 -1.75 -15.69
C PRO A 64 -12.08 -2.17 -14.51
N ASN A 65 -13.40 -2.27 -14.71
CA ASN A 65 -14.30 -2.74 -13.65
C ASN A 65 -13.92 -4.18 -13.22
N THR A 66 -13.30 -4.33 -12.06
CA THR A 66 -12.83 -5.60 -11.48
C THR A 66 -13.92 -6.36 -10.72
N GLY A 67 -15.17 -5.93 -10.81
CA GLY A 67 -16.31 -6.58 -10.15
C GLY A 67 -16.21 -6.47 -8.62
N ALA A 68 -16.31 -7.61 -7.92
CA ALA A 68 -16.32 -7.66 -6.46
C ALA A 68 -14.93 -7.53 -5.80
N LEU A 69 -13.85 -7.61 -6.58
CA LEU A 69 -12.48 -7.58 -6.07
C LEU A 69 -11.85 -6.21 -6.34
N ASP A 70 -11.39 -5.52 -5.30
CA ASP A 70 -10.58 -4.31 -5.46
C ASP A 70 -9.13 -4.70 -5.74
N LEU A 71 -8.68 -4.52 -6.99
CA LEU A 71 -7.29 -4.77 -7.38
C LEU A 71 -6.38 -3.56 -7.16
N ALA A 72 -6.92 -2.38 -6.82
CA ALA A 72 -6.12 -1.18 -6.64
C ALA A 72 -5.01 -1.34 -5.57
N PRO A 73 -5.26 -1.96 -4.39
CA PRO A 73 -4.20 -2.19 -3.40
C PRO A 73 -3.03 -2.99 -3.96
N LEU A 74 -3.30 -4.04 -4.76
CA LEU A 74 -2.27 -4.88 -5.35
C LEU A 74 -1.44 -4.11 -6.39
N VAL A 75 -2.10 -3.32 -7.24
CA VAL A 75 -1.40 -2.51 -8.24
C VAL A 75 -0.50 -1.48 -7.57
N VAL A 76 -1.01 -0.78 -6.55
CA VAL A 76 -0.23 0.18 -5.78
C VAL A 76 0.94 -0.52 -5.09
N PHE A 77 0.75 -1.74 -4.61
CA PHE A 77 1.79 -2.51 -3.92
C PHE A 77 2.97 -2.81 -4.84
N VAL A 78 2.67 -3.23 -6.08
CA VAL A 78 3.67 -3.45 -7.11
C VAL A 78 4.40 -2.16 -7.46
N ILE A 79 3.69 -1.03 -7.56
CA ILE A 79 4.31 0.28 -7.82
C ILE A 79 5.28 0.65 -6.69
N VAL A 80 4.88 0.47 -5.43
CA VAL A 80 5.73 0.76 -4.27
C VAL A 80 6.97 -0.13 -4.25
N ILE A 81 6.83 -1.44 -4.51
CA ILE A 81 7.97 -2.36 -4.63
C ILE A 81 8.92 -1.91 -5.74
N ALA A 82 8.39 -1.58 -6.93
CA ALA A 82 9.22 -1.11 -8.04
C ALA A 82 9.96 0.19 -7.70
N LEU A 83 9.31 1.13 -7.01
CA LEU A 83 9.92 2.37 -6.57
C LEU A 83 11.04 2.12 -5.56
N ARG A 84 10.79 1.26 -4.57
CA ARG A 84 11.68 0.98 -3.44
C ARG A 84 12.86 0.10 -3.81
N ASP A 85 12.61 -1.00 -4.50
CA ASP A 85 13.62 -2.06 -4.67
C ASP A 85 14.37 -1.93 -6.00
N ILE A 86 13.81 -1.20 -6.97
CA ILE A 86 14.39 -1.06 -8.31
C ILE A 86 14.77 0.39 -8.60
N ILE A 87 13.81 1.31 -8.56
CA ILE A 87 14.02 2.68 -9.06
C ILE A 87 14.90 3.49 -8.12
N LEU A 88 14.56 3.56 -6.83
CA LEU A 88 15.30 4.38 -5.85
C LEU A 88 16.78 3.96 -5.74
N PRO A 89 17.12 2.65 -5.63
CA PRO A 89 18.51 2.22 -5.58
C PRO A 89 19.24 2.50 -6.89
N SER A 90 18.60 2.28 -8.04
CA SER A 90 19.19 2.55 -9.36
C SER A 90 19.50 4.03 -9.54
N VAL A 91 18.57 4.91 -9.16
CA VAL A 91 18.76 6.36 -9.24
C VAL A 91 19.85 6.79 -8.26
N ALA A 92 19.83 6.31 -7.01
CA ALA A 92 20.84 6.65 -6.03
C ALA A 92 22.24 6.25 -6.51
N MET A 93 22.42 5.04 -7.06
CA MET A 93 23.69 4.55 -7.60
C MET A 93 24.27 5.44 -8.71
N ASN A 94 23.43 6.02 -9.56
CA ASN A 94 23.87 6.92 -10.65
C ASN A 94 24.39 8.28 -10.16
N PHE A 95 24.17 8.64 -8.90
CA PHE A 95 24.67 9.88 -8.29
C PHE A 95 26.00 9.70 -7.52
N TYR A 96 26.59 8.50 -7.55
CA TYR A 96 27.95 8.22 -7.08
C TYR A 96 28.91 8.16 -8.26
#